data_AF-A0A0D0CJ96-F1
#
_entry.id   AF-A0A0D0CJ96-F1
#
_cell.length_a   1.000
_cell.length_b   1.000
_cell.length_c   1.000
_cell.angle_alpha   90.00
_cell.angle_beta   90.00
_cell.angle_gamma   90.00
#
_symmetry.space_group_name_H-M   'P 1'
#
loop_
_entity.id
_entity.type
_entity.pdbx_description
1 polymer ?
#
loop_
_entity_poly.entity_id
_entity_poly.type
_entity_poly.pdbx_seq_one_letter_code
_entity_poly.pdbx_strand_id
1 'polypeptide(L)' 'LVSLSNMLFHGQATSILVCQKCKHVSQTYRDVQDLSLSIILEDSVKERKQDKLEKLVRKM' A
#
# COMPACT_ATOMS: atom_id res chain seq x y z
N LEU A 1 30.36 10.23 1.07
CA LEU A 1 30.22 9.87 -0.37
C LEU A 1 28.98 9.01 -0.52
N VAL A 2 27.95 9.52 -1.20
CA VAL A 2 26.75 8.71 -1.49
C VAL A 2 27.13 7.73 -2.60
N SER A 3 26.96 6.44 -2.35
CA SER A 3 27.22 5.40 -3.36
C SER A 3 26.25 5.55 -4.52
N LEU A 4 26.74 5.43 -5.77
CA LEU A 4 25.92 5.41 -6.99
C LEU A 4 24.76 4.42 -6.87
N SER A 5 25.03 3.25 -6.25
CA SER A 5 24.01 2.23 -6.01
C SER A 5 22.84 2.75 -5.16
N ASN A 6 23.14 3.55 -4.12
CA ASN A 6 22.10 4.15 -3.28
C ASN A 6 21.31 5.22 -4.03
N MET A 7 21.91 5.93 -5.00
CA MET A 7 21.17 6.90 -5.82
C MET A 7 20.24 6.24 -6.84
N LEU A 8 20.60 5.06 -7.34
CA LEU A 8 19.88 4.40 -8.42
C LEU A 8 18.79 3.45 -7.92
N PHE A 9 19.03 2.76 -6.81
CA PHE A 9 18.19 1.63 -6.39
C PHE A 9 17.49 1.84 -5.04
N HIS A 10 17.92 2.79 -4.20
CA HIS A 10 17.22 3.05 -2.95
C HIS A 10 16.06 4.03 -3.16
N GLY A 11 14.86 3.62 -2.77
CA GLY A 11 13.70 4.46 -2.54
C GLY A 11 13.33 4.49 -1.06
N GLN A 12 12.25 5.21 -0.72
CA GLN A 12 11.69 5.23 0.63
C GLN A 12 10.24 4.77 0.59
N ALA A 13 9.87 3.90 1.54
CA ALA A 13 8.51 3.42 1.74
C ALA A 13 8.03 3.75 3.16
N THR A 14 6.72 3.95 3.30
CA THR A 14 6.10 4.17 4.62
C THR A 14 5.12 3.05 4.90
N SER A 15 5.29 2.38 6.03
CA SER A 15 4.30 1.46 6.58
C SER A 15 3.38 2.23 7.53
N ILE A 16 2.06 2.13 7.29
CA ILE A 16 1.04 2.79 8.11
C ILE A 16 0.20 1.71 8.78
N LEU A 17 0.24 1.68 10.11
CA LEU A 17 -0.63 0.84 10.94
C LEU A 17 -1.72 1.69 11.57
N VAL A 18 -2.97 1.26 11.43
CA VAL A 18 -4.13 1.88 12.08
C VAL A 18 -4.72 0.91 13.09
N CYS A 19 -4.70 1.28 14.38
CA CYS A 19 -5.31 0.46 15.41
C CYS A 19 -6.84 0.45 15.26
N GLN A 20 -7.46 -0.72 15.22
CA GLN A 20 -8.92 -0.82 15.07
C GLN A 20 -9.69 -0.35 16.31
N LYS A 21 -9.11 -0.48 17.51
CA LYS A 21 -9.74 -0.13 18.79
C LYS A 21 -9.65 1.37 19.11
N CYS A 22 -8.44 1.92 19.18
CA CYS A 22 -8.21 3.32 19.57
C CYS A 22 -7.99 4.28 18.40
N LYS A 23 -7.99 3.79 17.16
CA LYS A 23 -7.74 4.57 15.92
C LYS A 23 -6.39 5.27 15.86
N HIS A 24 -5.46 4.93 16.76
CA HIS A 24 -4.08 5.39 16.71
C HIS A 24 -3.43 4.99 15.38
N VAL A 25 -2.70 5.93 14.78
CA VAL A 25 -1.97 5.74 13.53
C VAL A 25 -0.48 5.74 13.85
N SER A 26 0.18 4.61 13.57
CA SER A 26 1.62 4.46 13.67
C SER A 26 2.23 4.43 12.27
N GLN A 27 3.29 5.18 12.06
CA GLN A 27 3.99 5.26 10.78
C GLN A 27 5.44 4.83 10.96
N THR A 28 5.97 4.09 9.99
CA THR A 28 7.37 3.66 9.97
C THR A 28 7.94 3.85 8.58
N TYR A 29 8.89 4.77 8.46
CA TYR A 29 9.65 5.01 7.23
C TYR A 29 10.77 3.99 7.12
N ARG A 30 10.95 3.42 5.93
CA ARG A 30 12.01 2.45 5.63
C ARG A 30 12.60 2.76 4.27
N ASP A 31 13.90 2.57 4.15
CA ASP A 31 14.57 2.59 2.86
C ASP A 31 14.37 1.23 2.19
N VAL A 32 14.10 1.24 0.88
CA VAL A 32 13.81 0.03 0.09
C VAL A 32 14.74 -0.03 -1.10
N GLN A 33 15.37 -1.18 -1.32
CA GLN A 33 16.24 -1.42 -2.49
C GLN A 33 15.51 -2.21 -3.58
N ASP A 34 14.61 -3.10 -3.15
CA ASP A 34 13.77 -3.92 -4.01
C ASP A 34 12.34 -3.97 -3.47
N LEU A 35 11.40 -4.36 -4.34
CA LEU A 35 9.99 -4.53 -4.02
C LEU A 35 9.60 -5.97 -4.29
N SER A 36 9.38 -6.74 -3.22
CA SER A 36 8.76 -8.06 -3.32
C SER A 36 7.26 -7.92 -3.53
N LEU A 37 6.79 -8.24 -4.74
CA LEU A 37 5.38 -8.17 -5.11
C LEU A 37 4.77 -9.58 -5.14
N SER A 38 3.58 -9.73 -4.55
CA SER A 38 2.81 -10.97 -4.65
C SER A 38 2.17 -11.09 -6.03
N ILE A 39 2.24 -12.28 -6.63
CA ILE A 39 1.51 -12.61 -7.86
C ILE A 39 0.08 -12.93 -7.46
N ILE A 40 -0.87 -12.10 -7.90
CA ILE A 40 -2.29 -12.31 -7.66
C ILE A 40 -2.87 -13.07 -8.83
N LEU A 41 -3.38 -14.29 -8.59
CA LEU A 41 -4.14 -15.06 -9.56
C LEU A 41 -5.61 -14.58 -9.54
N GLU A 42 -6.20 -14.43 -10.73
CA GLU A 42 -7.38 -13.61 -11.01
C GLU A 42 -8.65 -13.92 -10.20
N ASP A 43 -8.73 -15.08 -9.54
CA ASP A 43 -9.93 -15.49 -8.79
C ASP A 43 -10.11 -14.78 -7.43
N SER A 44 -9.18 -13.90 -7.02
CA SER A 44 -9.18 -13.30 -5.66
C SER A 44 -9.44 -11.78 -5.59
N VAL A 45 -9.64 -11.10 -6.73
CA VAL A 45 -9.64 -9.61 -6.79
C VAL A 45 -11.04 -8.96 -6.80
N LYS A 46 -12.13 -9.75 -6.91
CA LYS A 46 -13.44 -9.20 -7.29
C LYS A 46 -14.19 -8.32 -6.27
N GLU A 47 -13.80 -8.20 -4.99
CA GLU A 47 -14.79 -7.73 -3.99
C GLU A 47 -14.57 -6.41 -3.25
N ARG A 48 -13.41 -5.74 -3.25
CA ARG A 48 -13.19 -4.71 -2.21
C ARG A 48 -13.35 -3.24 -2.59
N LYS A 49 -13.31 -2.86 -3.88
CA LYS A 49 -13.34 -1.43 -4.28
C LYS A 49 -14.46 -1.02 -5.22
N GLN A 50 -14.97 -1.87 -6.11
CA GLN A 50 -16.08 -1.52 -7.00
C GLN A 50 -17.42 -1.39 -6.25
N ASP A 51 -17.61 -2.15 -5.18
CA ASP A 51 -18.88 -2.24 -4.46
C ASP A 51 -19.29 -0.94 -3.74
N LYS A 52 -18.31 -0.09 -3.39
CA LYS A 52 -18.56 1.22 -2.77
C LYS A 52 -18.98 2.29 -3.78
N LEU A 53 -18.54 2.18 -5.02
CA LEU A 53 -18.90 3.13 -6.08
C LEU A 53 -20.31 2.82 -6.62
N GLU A 54 -20.66 1.54 -6.79
CA GLU A 54 -22.02 1.15 -7.21
C GLU A 54 -23.10 1.63 -6.24
N LYS A 55 -22.85 1.57 -4.92
CA LYS A 55 -23.82 2.01 -3.90
C LYS A 55 -24.10 3.52 -3.91
N LEU A 56 -23.17 4.33 -4.43
CA LEU A 56 -23.37 5.76 -4.62
C LEU A 56 -24.17 6.05 -5.90
N VAL A 57 -23.87 5.34 -6.99
CA VAL A 57 -24.58 5.53 -8.28
C VAL A 57 -26.04 5.09 -8.20
N ARG A 58 -26.37 4.02 -7.45
CA ARG A 58 -27.76 3.58 -7.25
C ARG A 58 -28.58 4.46 -6.31
N LYS A 59 -27.96 5.42 -5.63
CA LYS A 59 -28.62 6.36 -4.69
C LYS A 59 -28.86 7.75 -5.30
N MET A 60 -28.44 7.98 -6.54
CA MET A 60 -28.83 9.12 -7.37
C MET A 60 -29.93 8.69 -8.34
#